data_AF-A0A952SRW9-F1
#
_entry.id   AF-A0A952SRW9-F1
#
_cell.length_a   1.000
_cell.length_b   1.000
_cell.length_c   1.000
_cell.angle_alpha   90.00
_cell.angle_beta   90.00
_cell.angle_gamma   90.00
#
_symmetry.space_group_name_H-M   'P 1'
#
loop_
_entity.id
_entity.type
_entity.pdbx_description
1 polymer ?
#
loop_
_entity_poly.entity_id
_entity_poly.type
_entity_poly.pdbx_seq_one_letter_code
_entity_poly.pdbx_strand_id
1 'polypeptide(L)'
;MESKSAKLVGCLPGVGTVMLAVFGVFQLAAALVTLIPSLGHDRVPMQFVPVWTYFLDPLYDEKPNEAMVKVIAVGSQYVIGLSEAVIGWLLVAAAASGTRRVGLARIGLSFAAGLFGTFMLTMFIMHEKTLPAWNQYPAILGWIAVTWVVVRVEEGWGGGKGGSER
;
A
#
# COMPACT_ATOMS: atom_id res chain seq x y z
N MET A 1 -29.35 33.96 20.73
CA MET A 1 -29.21 32.49 20.82
C MET A 1 -28.84 31.98 19.43
N GLU A 2 -27.59 32.19 19.03
CA GLU A 2 -27.10 31.75 17.72
C GLU A 2 -26.42 30.37 17.85
N SER A 3 -26.97 29.43 17.08
CA SER A 3 -26.28 28.34 16.39
C SER A 3 -25.23 27.53 17.16
N LYS A 4 -25.70 26.62 18.03
CA LYS A 4 -24.92 25.41 18.38
C LYS A 4 -24.87 24.39 17.23
N SER A 5 -25.77 24.48 16.24
CA SER A 5 -25.85 23.52 15.13
C SER A 5 -24.72 23.64 14.11
N ALA A 6 -24.04 24.79 14.01
CA ALA A 6 -22.91 24.95 13.08
C ALA A 6 -21.62 24.20 13.51
N LYS A 7 -21.49 23.79 14.79
CA LYS A 7 -20.29 23.08 15.26
C LYS A 7 -20.28 21.58 14.94
N LEU A 8 -21.43 20.98 14.64
CA LEU A 8 -21.53 19.53 14.36
C LEU A 8 -21.16 19.16 12.92
N VAL A 9 -21.34 20.07 11.97
CA VAL A 9 -20.96 19.86 10.55
C VAL A 9 -19.44 19.89 10.36
N GLY A 10 -18.68 20.46 11.31
CA GLY A 10 -17.22 20.47 11.29
C GLY A 10 -16.54 19.21 11.84
N CYS A 11 -17.30 18.17 12.20
CA CYS A 11 -16.76 16.99 12.90
C CYS A 11 -16.74 15.70 12.07
N LEU A 12 -17.14 15.75 10.79
CA LEU A 12 -17.06 14.58 9.91
C LEU A 12 -15.71 14.55 9.20
N PRO A 13 -14.99 13.41 9.24
CA PRO A 13 -13.76 13.27 8.48
C PRO A 13 -14.05 13.43 6.98
N GLY A 14 -13.20 14.19 6.29
CA GLY A 14 -13.24 14.29 4.82
C GLY A 14 -13.08 12.93 4.15
N VAL A 15 -13.52 12.82 2.90
CA VAL A 15 -13.45 11.58 2.12
C VAL A 15 -12.00 11.12 1.99
N GLY A 16 -11.06 12.04 1.78
CA GLY A 16 -9.62 11.74 1.73
C GLY A 16 -9.10 11.13 3.04
N THR A 17 -9.55 11.63 4.20
CA THR A 17 -9.22 11.03 5.50
C THR A 17 -9.71 9.59 5.60
N VAL A 18 -10.96 9.34 5.21
CA VAL A 18 -11.55 7.99 5.29
C VAL A 18 -10.82 7.04 4.34
N MET A 19 -10.53 7.47 3.12
CA MET A 19 -9.78 6.67 2.15
C MET A 19 -8.37 6.32 2.65
N LEU A 20 -7.65 7.28 3.24
CA LEU A 20 -6.34 7.04 3.84
C LEU A 20 -6.41 6.06 5.02
N ALA A 21 -7.42 6.21 5.90
CA ALA A 21 -7.60 5.32 7.04
C ALA A 21 -7.91 3.88 6.59
N VAL A 22 -8.87 3.71 5.69
CA VAL A 22 -9.25 2.40 5.14
C VAL A 22 -8.06 1.74 4.43
N PHE A 23 -7.38 2.49 3.57
CA PHE A 23 -6.23 1.94 2.85
C PHE A 23 -5.07 1.63 3.80
N GLY A 24 -4.83 2.47 4.81
CA GLY A 24 -3.80 2.22 5.83
C GLY A 24 -4.09 0.97 6.66
N VAL A 25 -5.32 0.80 7.16
CA VAL A 25 -5.74 -0.41 7.88
C VAL A 25 -5.62 -1.65 7.00
N PHE A 26 -6.01 -1.55 5.73
CA PHE A 26 -5.85 -2.65 4.78
C PHE A 26 -4.38 -3.06 4.62
N GLN A 27 -3.45 -2.11 4.52
CA GLN A 27 -2.01 -2.39 4.43
C GLN A 27 -1.45 -3.01 5.72
N LEU A 28 -1.91 -2.57 6.90
CA LEU A 28 -1.52 -3.21 8.16
C LEU A 28 -2.05 -4.64 8.26
N ALA A 29 -3.29 -4.89 7.84
CA ALA A 29 -3.85 -6.23 7.80
C ALA A 29 -3.09 -7.13 6.80
N ALA A 30 -2.76 -6.60 5.62
CA ALA A 30 -1.94 -7.29 4.65
C ALA A 30 -0.56 -7.65 5.23
N ALA A 31 0.11 -6.70 5.88
CA ALA A 31 1.38 -6.93 6.55
C ALA A 31 1.33 -8.05 7.58
N LEU A 32 0.28 -8.09 8.42
CA LEU A 32 0.08 -9.15 9.40
C LEU A 32 -0.05 -10.52 8.74
N VAL A 33 -0.86 -10.62 7.68
CA VAL A 33 -1.03 -11.87 6.92
C VAL A 33 0.28 -12.28 6.23
N THR A 34 1.03 -11.32 5.70
CA THR A 34 2.32 -11.57 5.04
C THR A 34 3.39 -12.04 6.04
N LEU A 35 3.44 -11.47 7.24
CA LEU A 35 4.46 -11.78 8.26
C LEU A 35 4.11 -13.01 9.09
N ILE A 36 2.83 -13.37 9.18
CA ILE A 36 2.33 -14.51 9.95
C ILE A 36 1.56 -15.43 8.99
N PRO A 37 2.26 -16.36 8.30
CA PRO A 37 1.65 -17.21 7.27
C PRO A 37 0.46 -18.05 7.76
N SER A 38 0.38 -18.34 9.07
CA SER A 38 -0.77 -19.06 9.65
C SER A 38 -2.08 -18.26 9.63
N LEU A 39 -2.03 -16.95 9.41
CA LEU A 39 -3.22 -16.08 9.32
C LEU A 39 -3.78 -15.96 7.89
N GLY A 40 -3.12 -16.54 6.89
CA GLY A 40 -3.59 -16.51 5.52
C GLY A 40 -2.91 -17.56 4.65
N HIS A 41 -2.81 -17.27 3.35
CA HIS A 41 -2.11 -18.17 2.43
C HIS A 41 -0.62 -17.86 2.46
N ASP A 42 0.21 -18.89 2.68
CA ASP A 42 1.66 -18.74 2.60
C ASP A 42 2.08 -18.33 1.19
N ARG A 43 2.60 -17.11 1.06
CA ARG A 43 3.00 -16.52 -0.23
C ARG A 43 4.35 -17.06 -0.68
N VAL A 44 5.16 -17.65 0.21
CA VAL A 44 6.49 -18.16 -0.14
C VAL A 44 6.44 -19.21 -1.26
N PRO A 45 5.75 -20.36 -1.10
CA PRO A 45 5.79 -21.40 -2.12
C PRO A 45 5.05 -21.01 -3.40
N MET A 46 4.01 -20.18 -3.31
CA MET A 46 3.10 -19.89 -4.43
C MET A 46 3.45 -18.62 -5.19
N GLN A 47 4.19 -17.68 -4.59
CA GLN A 47 4.53 -16.40 -5.23
C GLN A 47 6.03 -16.19 -5.27
N PHE A 48 6.74 -16.28 -4.14
CA PHE A 48 8.14 -15.86 -4.09
C PHE A 48 9.11 -16.90 -4.64
N VAL A 49 8.89 -18.20 -4.39
CA VAL A 49 9.75 -19.26 -4.94
C VAL A 49 9.71 -19.24 -6.48
N PRO A 50 8.54 -19.28 -7.15
CA PRO A 50 8.49 -19.19 -8.62
C PRO A 50 9.18 -17.95 -9.18
N VAL A 51 8.99 -16.79 -8.54
CA VAL A 51 9.63 -15.52 -8.94
C VAL A 51 11.16 -15.63 -8.89
N TRP A 52 11.70 -16.12 -7.77
CA TRP A 52 13.15 -16.21 -7.62
C TRP A 52 13.76 -17.31 -8.48
N THR A 53 13.07 -18.44 -8.67
CA THR A 53 13.48 -19.45 -9.65
C THR A 53 13.58 -18.84 -11.03
N TYR A 54 12.55 -18.12 -11.50
CA TYR A 54 12.56 -17.48 -12.82
C TYR A 54 13.74 -16.51 -13.02
N PHE A 55 14.05 -15.68 -12.01
CA PHE A 55 15.15 -14.72 -12.12
C PHE A 55 16.54 -15.34 -11.96
N LEU A 56 16.66 -16.43 -11.23
CA LEU A 56 17.93 -17.10 -10.98
C LEU A 56 18.26 -18.12 -12.07
N ASP A 57 17.27 -18.78 -12.68
CA ASP A 57 17.47 -19.80 -13.71
C ASP A 57 18.48 -19.40 -14.82
N PRO A 58 18.47 -18.17 -15.37
CA PRO A 58 19.44 -17.76 -16.39
C PRO A 58 20.87 -17.55 -15.87
N LEU A 59 21.08 -17.50 -14.56
CA LEU A 59 22.37 -17.21 -13.91
C LEU A 59 23.14 -18.48 -13.51
N TYR A 60 22.54 -19.66 -13.65
CA TYR A 60 23.15 -20.93 -13.29
C TYR A 60 23.17 -21.86 -14.50
N ASP A 61 24.30 -22.54 -14.72
CA ASP A 61 24.43 -23.57 -15.75
C ASP A 61 23.58 -24.83 -15.44
N GLU A 62 23.30 -25.04 -14.15
CA GLU A 62 22.39 -26.06 -13.61
C GLU A 62 21.18 -25.39 -12.93
N LYS A 63 20.20 -26.17 -12.43
CA LYS A 63 19.08 -25.59 -11.66
C LYS A 63 19.58 -24.87 -10.40
N PRO A 64 19.01 -23.70 -10.03
CA PRO A 64 19.41 -22.98 -8.85
C PRO A 64 19.16 -23.82 -7.58
N ASN A 65 20.05 -23.66 -6.59
CA ASN A 65 19.93 -24.35 -5.31
C ASN A 65 18.60 -24.01 -4.61
N GLU A 66 17.73 -25.01 -4.45
CA GLU A 66 16.39 -24.84 -3.88
C GLU A 66 16.40 -24.22 -2.48
N ALA A 67 17.40 -24.54 -1.64
CA ALA A 67 17.53 -23.97 -0.31
C ALA A 67 17.81 -22.46 -0.38
N MET A 68 18.65 -22.04 -1.32
CA MET A 68 18.97 -20.62 -1.55
C MET A 68 17.74 -19.88 -2.06
N VAL A 69 17.04 -20.42 -3.07
CA VAL A 69 15.80 -19.84 -3.61
C VAL A 69 14.79 -19.64 -2.48
N LYS A 70 14.61 -20.65 -1.62
CA LYS A 70 13.70 -20.59 -0.48
C LYS A 70 14.09 -19.52 0.54
N VAL A 71 15.38 -19.38 0.85
CA VAL A 71 15.87 -18.34 1.78
C VAL A 71 15.59 -16.94 1.23
N ILE A 72 15.88 -16.68 -0.05
CA ILE A 72 15.63 -15.37 -0.67
C ILE A 72 14.12 -15.10 -0.77
N ALA A 73 13.32 -16.13 -1.07
CA ALA A 73 11.87 -16.03 -1.11
C ALA A 73 11.27 -15.66 0.27
N VAL A 74 11.72 -16.30 1.35
CA VAL A 74 11.34 -15.95 2.72
C VAL A 74 11.79 -14.52 3.06
N GLY A 75 13.03 -14.15 2.73
CA GLY A 75 13.53 -12.79 2.95
C GLY A 75 12.67 -11.73 2.25
N SER A 76 12.24 -12.02 1.02
CA SER A 76 11.36 -11.13 0.25
C SER A 76 10.00 -10.96 0.91
N GLN A 77 9.40 -12.04 1.43
CA GLN A 77 8.17 -11.98 2.20
C GLN A 77 8.30 -11.02 3.40
N TYR A 78 9.40 -11.10 4.15
CA TYR A 78 9.63 -10.18 5.26
C TYR A 78 9.78 -8.73 4.80
N VAL A 79 10.56 -8.47 3.75
CA VAL A 79 10.73 -7.11 3.19
C VAL A 79 9.38 -6.54 2.77
N ILE A 80 8.54 -7.35 2.13
CA ILE A 80 7.21 -6.92 1.68
C ILE A 80 6.27 -6.68 2.85
N GLY A 81 6.20 -7.60 3.81
CA GLY A 81 5.36 -7.43 4.99
C GLY A 81 5.75 -6.19 5.81
N LEU A 82 7.05 -5.91 5.96
CA LEU A 82 7.53 -4.69 6.60
C LEU A 82 7.20 -3.44 5.79
N SER A 83 7.29 -3.51 4.45
CA SER A 83 6.92 -2.40 3.57
C SER A 83 5.42 -2.10 3.66
N GLU A 84 4.55 -3.12 3.62
CA GLU A 84 3.10 -3.02 3.85
C GLU A 84 2.82 -2.37 5.22
N ALA A 85 3.54 -2.77 6.28
CA ALA A 85 3.39 -2.19 7.60
C ALA A 85 3.75 -0.69 7.64
N VAL A 86 4.89 -0.31 7.05
CA VAL A 86 5.34 1.09 6.97
C VAL A 86 4.32 1.94 6.20
N ILE A 87 3.85 1.45 5.04
CA ILE A 87 2.81 2.11 4.25
C ILE A 87 1.55 2.29 5.11
N GLY A 88 1.08 1.21 5.75
CA GLY A 88 -0.11 1.24 6.58
C GLY A 88 -0.05 2.28 7.69
N TRP A 89 1.07 2.33 8.42
CA TRP A 89 1.29 3.32 9.47
C TRP A 89 1.35 4.75 8.93
N LEU A 90 2.02 4.99 7.80
CA LEU A 90 2.08 6.32 7.19
C LEU A 90 0.68 6.82 6.79
N LEU A 91 -0.16 5.95 6.24
CA LEU A 91 -1.51 6.31 5.79
C LEU A 91 -2.48 6.52 6.97
N VAL A 92 -2.42 5.67 8.00
CA VAL A 92 -3.21 5.88 9.23
C VAL A 92 -2.76 7.16 9.95
N ALA A 93 -1.46 7.41 10.04
CA ALA A 93 -0.92 8.64 10.61
C ALA A 93 -1.32 9.87 9.77
N ALA A 94 -1.36 9.75 8.44
CA ALA A 94 -1.86 10.81 7.56
C ALA A 94 -3.34 11.11 7.82
N ALA A 95 -4.17 10.08 7.97
CA ALA A 95 -5.60 10.23 8.27
C ALA A 95 -5.83 10.92 9.63
N ALA A 96 -5.04 10.57 10.65
CA ALA A 96 -5.10 11.19 11.96
C ALA A 96 -4.47 12.60 12.02
N SER A 97 -3.69 12.99 11.01
CA SER A 97 -3.01 14.28 10.98
C SER A 97 -3.87 15.36 10.32
N GLY A 98 -3.84 16.57 10.88
CA GLY A 98 -4.33 17.79 10.23
C GLY A 98 -3.27 18.37 9.29
N THR A 99 -2.30 19.08 9.86
CA THR A 99 -1.32 19.89 9.10
C THR A 99 -0.30 19.09 8.27
N ARG A 100 -0.03 17.82 8.63
CA ARG A 100 0.98 16.97 7.96
C ARG A 100 0.38 15.92 7.03
N ARG A 101 -0.94 15.96 6.81
CA ARG A 101 -1.70 14.93 6.08
C ARG A 101 -1.13 14.68 4.69
N VAL A 102 -1.04 15.69 3.82
CA VAL A 102 -0.53 15.51 2.45
C VAL A 102 0.91 15.00 2.41
N GLY A 103 1.77 15.45 3.32
CA GLY A 103 3.15 14.97 3.37
C GLY A 103 3.23 13.46 3.60
N LEU A 104 2.56 12.98 4.65
CA LEU A 104 2.50 11.57 5.01
C LEU A 104 1.76 10.74 3.95
N ALA A 105 0.63 11.24 3.46
CA ALA A 105 -0.15 10.59 2.40
C ALA A 105 0.68 10.44 1.12
N ARG A 106 1.43 11.47 0.72
CA ARG A 106 2.31 11.40 -0.46
C ARG A 106 3.37 10.32 -0.31
N ILE A 107 4.05 10.26 0.83
CA ILE A 107 5.08 9.23 1.07
C ILE A 107 4.44 7.84 1.06
N GLY A 108 3.38 7.63 1.84
CA GLY A 108 2.69 6.34 1.94
C GLY A 108 2.12 5.85 0.60
N LEU A 109 1.41 6.71 -0.12
CA LEU A 109 0.82 6.37 -1.43
C LEU A 109 1.89 6.16 -2.50
N SER A 110 2.99 6.93 -2.50
CA SER A 110 4.09 6.72 -3.46
C SER A 110 4.82 5.41 -3.18
N PHE A 111 5.04 5.08 -1.91
CA PHE A 111 5.67 3.83 -1.53
C PHE A 111 4.76 2.64 -1.87
N ALA A 112 3.45 2.75 -1.62
CA ALA A 112 2.48 1.77 -2.08
C ALA A 112 2.51 1.59 -3.60
N ALA A 113 2.50 2.69 -4.37
CA ALA A 113 2.56 2.63 -5.82
C ALA A 113 3.82 1.90 -6.32
N GLY A 114 4.98 2.17 -5.72
CA GLY A 114 6.24 1.48 -6.05
C GLY A 114 6.22 -0.01 -5.71
N LEU A 115 5.69 -0.36 -4.53
CA LEU A 115 5.56 -1.76 -4.09
C LEU A 115 4.64 -2.55 -5.03
N PHE A 116 3.40 -2.09 -5.24
CA PHE A 116 2.44 -2.77 -6.11
C PHE A 116 2.83 -2.70 -7.58
N GLY A 117 3.50 -1.63 -8.02
CA GLY A 117 4.07 -1.52 -9.37
C GLY A 117 5.14 -2.56 -9.63
N THR A 118 6.06 -2.77 -8.68
CA THR A 118 7.08 -3.83 -8.77
C THR A 118 6.43 -5.22 -8.83
N PHE A 119 5.45 -5.49 -7.96
CA PHE A 119 4.70 -6.75 -8.00
C PHE A 119 4.02 -6.99 -9.35
N MET A 120 3.31 -5.97 -9.87
CA MET A 120 2.63 -6.05 -11.15
C MET A 120 3.62 -6.29 -12.29
N LEU A 121 4.77 -5.61 -12.28
CA LEU A 121 5.82 -5.79 -13.28
C LEU A 121 6.38 -7.22 -13.26
N THR A 122 6.72 -7.74 -12.08
CA THR A 122 7.22 -9.11 -11.92
C THR A 122 6.21 -10.13 -12.44
N MET A 123 4.95 -9.98 -12.05
CA MET A 123 3.88 -10.87 -12.48
C MET A 123 3.60 -10.75 -14.00
N PHE A 124 3.79 -9.56 -14.58
CA PHE A 124 3.70 -9.35 -16.04
C PHE A 124 4.83 -10.08 -16.77
N ILE A 125 6.06 -9.96 -16.29
CA ILE A 125 7.25 -10.58 -16.90
C ILE A 125 7.14 -12.11 -16.89
N MET A 126 6.71 -12.70 -15.79
CA MET A 126 6.55 -14.15 -15.69
C MET A 126 5.37 -14.68 -16.52
N HIS A 127 4.36 -13.85 -16.75
CA HIS A 127 3.10 -14.18 -17.44
C HIS A 127 2.47 -15.52 -17.01
N GLU A 128 2.62 -15.88 -15.74
CA GLU A 128 2.23 -17.19 -15.25
C GLU A 128 0.80 -17.19 -14.70
N LYS A 129 -0.10 -17.93 -15.37
CA LYS A 129 -1.55 -17.96 -15.08
C LYS A 129 -1.91 -18.61 -13.74
N THR A 130 -0.97 -19.33 -13.13
CA THR A 130 -1.14 -20.00 -11.83
C THR A 130 -0.86 -19.07 -10.65
N LEU A 131 -0.26 -17.90 -10.89
CA LEU A 131 -0.05 -16.90 -9.85
C LEU A 131 -1.38 -16.24 -9.46
N PRO A 132 -1.65 -16.01 -8.16
CA PRO A 132 -2.94 -15.50 -7.69
C PRO A 132 -3.34 -14.16 -8.31
N ALA A 133 -4.59 -14.09 -8.77
CA ALA A 133 -5.41 -12.90 -9.04
C ALA A 133 -4.67 -11.64 -9.57
N TRP A 134 -4.08 -11.78 -10.77
CA TRP A 134 -3.42 -10.71 -11.53
C TRP A 134 -4.27 -9.43 -11.70
N ASN A 135 -5.59 -9.58 -11.72
CA ASN A 135 -6.56 -8.50 -11.87
C ASN A 135 -6.70 -7.58 -10.64
N GLN A 136 -6.18 -7.97 -9.47
CA GLN A 136 -6.30 -7.16 -8.25
C GLN A 136 -5.30 -5.98 -8.23
N TYR A 137 -4.11 -6.14 -8.81
CA TYR A 137 -3.05 -5.13 -8.77
C TYR A 137 -3.40 -3.84 -9.54
N PRO A 138 -3.98 -3.88 -10.76
CA PRO A 138 -4.45 -2.67 -11.45
C PRO A 138 -5.52 -1.91 -10.65
N ALA A 139 -6.42 -2.63 -9.97
CA ALA A 139 -7.44 -2.03 -9.14
C ALA A 139 -6.83 -1.33 -7.91
N ILE A 140 -5.84 -1.93 -7.26
CA ILE A 140 -5.11 -1.31 -6.13
C ILE A 140 -4.38 -0.05 -6.59
N LEU A 141 -3.71 -0.08 -7.75
CA LEU A 141 -3.06 1.11 -8.33
C LEU A 141 -4.07 2.21 -8.67
N GLY A 142 -5.24 1.84 -9.20
CA GLY A 142 -6.36 2.75 -9.40
C GLY A 142 -6.82 3.40 -8.09
N TRP A 143 -6.98 2.61 -7.02
CA TRP A 143 -7.33 3.12 -5.70
C TRP A 143 -6.29 4.11 -5.17
N ILE A 144 -5.00 3.80 -5.31
CA ILE A 144 -3.89 4.70 -4.92
C ILE A 144 -3.99 6.03 -5.66
N ALA A 145 -4.19 6.00 -6.98
CA ALA A 145 -4.31 7.20 -7.80
C ALA A 145 -5.52 8.06 -7.40
N VAL A 146 -6.69 7.45 -7.22
CA VAL A 146 -7.91 8.16 -6.78
C VAL A 146 -7.70 8.77 -5.40
N THR A 147 -7.10 8.02 -4.46
CA THR A 147 -6.84 8.50 -3.10
C THR A 147 -5.90 9.71 -3.12
N TRP A 148 -4.87 9.67 -3.96
CA TRP A 148 -3.94 10.79 -4.14
C TRP A 148 -4.66 12.04 -4.64
N VAL A 149 -5.50 11.91 -5.66
CA VAL A 149 -6.27 13.04 -6.23
C VAL A 149 -7.22 13.62 -5.20
N VAL A 150 -7.99 12.79 -4.49
CA VAL A 150 -8.96 13.25 -3.48
C VAL A 150 -8.27 14.01 -2.36
N VAL A 151 -7.19 13.45 -1.79
CA VAL A 151 -6.42 14.10 -0.71
C VAL A 151 -5.85 15.44 -1.18
N ARG A 152 -5.37 15.51 -2.43
CA ARG A 152 -4.82 16.75 -3.00
C ARG A 152 -5.89 17.82 -3.22
N VAL A 153 -7.08 17.42 -3.69
CA VAL A 153 -8.21 18.34 -3.92
C VAL A 153 -8.76 18.88 -2.60
N GLU A 154 -8.91 18.05 -1.57
CA GLU A 154 -9.41 18.49 -0.26
C GLU A 154 -8.51 19.54 0.39
N GLU A 155 -7.19 19.41 0.27
CA GLU A 155 -6.27 20.45 0.75
C GLU A 155 -6.25 21.70 -0.14
N GLY A 156 -6.36 21.53 -1.47
CA GLY A 156 -6.41 22.65 -2.42
C GLY A 156 -7.67 23.51 -2.29
N TRP A 157 -8.80 22.91 -1.93
CA TRP A 157 -10.06 23.64 -1.67
C TRP A 157 -10.19 24.13 -0.22
N GLY A 158 -9.58 23.44 0.74
CA GLY A 158 -9.61 23.80 2.15
C GLY A 158 -8.69 24.96 2.55
N GLY A 159 -7.64 25.24 1.77
CA GLY A 159 -6.65 26.30 2.06
C GLY A 159 -7.11 27.74 1.75
N GLY A 160 -8.31 27.94 1.22
CA GLY A 160 -8.82 29.25 0.77
C GLY A 160 -9.57 30.08 1.82
N LYS A 161 -9.74 29.61 3.06
CA LYS A 161 -10.45 30.35 4.11
C LYS A 161 -9.67 30.35 5.42
N GLY A 162 -8.81 31.34 5.58
CA GLY A 162 -8.07 31.58 6.83
C GLY A 162 -7.05 32.71 6.76
N GLY A 163 -6.72 33.21 5.56
CA GLY A 163 -5.88 34.39 5.35
C GLY A 163 -6.70 35.66 5.13
N SER A 164 -7.51 36.06 6.10
CA SER A 164 -8.01 37.44 6.20
C SER A 164 -8.56 37.62 7.61
N GLU A 165 -7.68 37.99 8.53
CA GLU A 165 -7.88 39.00 9.58
C GLU A 165 -6.80 38.83 10.67
N ARG A 166 -5.93 39.84 10.71
CA ARG A 166 -4.94 40.23 11.74
C ARG A 166 -3.50 39.82 11.50
#